data_AF-A0A1G2XK81-F1
#
_entry.id   AF-A0A1G2XK81-F1
#
_cell.length_a   1.000
_cell.length_b   1.000
_cell.length_c   1.000
_cell.angle_alpha   90.00
_cell.angle_beta   90.00
_cell.angle_gamma   90.00
#
_symmetry.space_group_name_H-M   'P 1'
#
loop_
_entity.id
_entity.type
_entity.pdbx_description
1 polymer ?
#
loop_
_entity_poly.entity_id
_entity_poly.type
_entity_poly.pdbx_seq_one_letter_code
_entity_poly.pdbx_strand_id
1 'polypeptide(L)' 'MTIFNKLGHIDTGIEIVPVKKFVDQMSSGVSYFEQFIWDLEQRGVADIDIPVLILGIDK' A
#
# COMPACT_ATOMS: atom_id res chain seq x y z
N MET A 1 8.69 -3.33 0.59
CA MET A 1 8.64 -4.34 1.66
C MET A 1 9.43 -5.61 1.34
N THR A 2 9.25 -6.21 0.17
CA THR A 2 9.93 -7.46 -0.24
C THR A 2 11.46 -7.45 -0.12
N ILE A 3 12.14 -6.34 -0.45
CA ILE A 3 13.61 -6.25 -0.35
C ILE A 3 14.08 -6.41 1.11
N PHE A 4 13.47 -5.67 2.05
CA PHE A 4 13.85 -5.72 3.47
C PHE A 4 13.53 -7.07 4.10
N ASN A 5 12.44 -7.71 3.69
CA ASN A 5 12.15 -9.08 4.11
C ASN A 5 13.18 -10.08 3.55
N LYS A 6 13.58 -9.96 2.28
CA LYS A 6 14.64 -10.80 1.69
C LYS A 6 15.99 -10.63 2.39
N LEU A 7 16.25 -9.47 2.97
CA LEU A 7 17.45 -9.20 3.79
C LEU A 7 17.30 -9.65 5.26
N GLY A 8 16.15 -10.19 5.66
CA GLY A 8 15.87 -10.64 7.03
C GLY A 8 15.66 -9.51 8.04
N HIS A 9 15.29 -8.31 7.58
CA HIS A 9 15.09 -7.14 8.46
C HIS A 9 13.66 -7.00 8.97
N ILE A 10 12.67 -7.53 8.25
CA ILE A 10 11.24 -7.42 8.61
C ILE A 10 10.48 -8.68 8.20
N ASP A 11 9.43 -9.02 8.96
CA ASP A 11 8.49 -10.10 8.63
C ASP A 11 7.16 -9.59 8.07
N THR A 12 6.84 -8.32 8.33
CA THR A 12 5.58 -7.70 7.92
C THR A 12 5.77 -6.21 7.62
N GLY A 13 4.80 -5.61 6.94
CA GLY A 13 4.80 -4.20 6.60
C GLY A 13 3.54 -3.45 6.98
N ILE A 14 3.68 -2.13 7.13
CA ILE A 14 2.56 -1.20 7.23
C ILE A 14 2.77 -0.11 6.19
N GLU A 15 1.75 0.16 5.39
CA GLU A 15 1.73 1.21 4.39
C GLU A 15 0.60 2.19 4.73
N ILE A 16 0.96 3.43 5.05
CA ILE A 16 0.01 4.47 5.43
C ILE A 16 -0.20 5.37 4.22
N VAL A 17 -1.44 5.43 3.73
CA VAL A 17 -1.78 6.12 2.48
C VAL A 17 -3.05 6.95 2.66
N PRO A 18 -3.20 8.08 1.96
CA PRO A 18 -4.44 8.85 1.99
C PRO A 18 -5.59 8.07 1.32
N VAL A 19 -6.81 8.23 1.82
CA VAL A 19 -8.01 7.82 1.06
C VAL A 19 -8.28 8.81 -0.07
N LYS A 20 -9.08 8.43 -1.08
CA LYS A 20 -9.34 9.27 -2.26
C LYS A 20 -9.75 10.71 -1.91
N LYS A 21 -10.62 10.87 -0.92
CA LYS A 21 -11.11 12.17 -0.43
C LYS A 21 -9.96 13.08 0.07
N PHE A 22 -8.94 12.51 0.71
CA PHE A 22 -7.82 13.29 1.22
C PHE A 22 -6.89 13.74 0.08
N VAL A 23 -6.71 12.88 -0.94
CA VAL A 23 -5.91 13.21 -2.13
C VAL A 23 -6.48 14.39 -2.94
N ASP A 24 -7.79 14.64 -2.88
CA ASP A 24 -8.40 15.79 -3.56
C ASP A 24 -7.85 17.16 -3.07
N GLN A 25 -7.15 17.17 -1.94
CA GLN A 25 -6.48 18.35 -1.36
C GLN A 25 -4.95 18.32 -1.53
N MET A 26 -4.42 17.39 -2.32
CA MET A 26 -2.99 17.19 -2.54
C MET A 26 -2.59 17.49 -3.99
N SER A 27 -1.29 17.40 -4.29
CA SER A 27 -0.79 17.50 -5.66
C SER A 27 -1.31 16.35 -6.54
N SER A 28 -1.32 16.55 -7.85
CA SER A 28 -1.68 15.48 -8.80
C SER A 28 -0.70 14.30 -8.76
N GLY A 29 -1.20 13.11 -9.07
CA GLY A 29 -0.38 11.89 -9.14
C GLY A 29 -0.11 11.21 -7.79
N VAL A 30 -0.71 11.67 -6.69
CA VAL A 30 -0.63 11.00 -5.39
C VAL A 30 -1.49 9.73 -5.42
N SER A 31 -0.89 8.59 -5.05
CA SER A 31 -1.59 7.32 -4.89
C SER A 31 -2.50 7.35 -3.65
N TYR A 32 -3.61 6.61 -3.72
CA TYR A 32 -4.62 6.56 -2.68
C TYR A 32 -5.05 5.14 -2.39
N PHE A 33 -5.59 4.93 -1.19
CA PHE A 33 -5.96 3.62 -0.65
C PHE A 33 -6.78 2.75 -1.63
N GLU A 34 -7.80 3.31 -2.27
CA GLU A 34 -8.68 2.58 -3.17
C GLU A 34 -7.97 2.10 -4.45
N GLN A 35 -6.95 2.84 -4.90
CA GLN A 35 -6.10 2.39 -6.01
C GLN A 35 -5.32 1.13 -5.62
N PHE A 36 -4.78 1.07 -4.40
CA PHE A 36 -4.07 -0.11 -3.91
C PHE A 36 -4.99 -1.33 -3.80
N ILE A 37 -6.24 -1.17 -3.34
CA ILE A 37 -7.21 -2.27 -3.33
C ILE A 37 -7.39 -2.81 -4.74
N TRP A 38 -7.67 -1.92 -5.70
CA TRP A 38 -7.88 -2.32 -7.09
C TRP A 38 -6.64 -3.03 -7.67
N ASP A 39 -5.45 -2.47 -7.46
CA ASP A 39 -4.18 -3.06 -7.92
C ASP A 39 -3.98 -4.47 -7.32
N LEU A 40 -4.26 -4.67 -6.03
CA LEU A 40 -4.12 -5.97 -5.35
C LEU A 40 -5.16 -6.99 -5.83
N GLU A 41 -6.41 -6.57 -6.03
CA GLU A 41 -7.47 -7.42 -6.56
C GLU A 41 -7.17 -7.88 -7.99
N GLN A 42 -6.68 -6.97 -8.84
CA GLN A 42 -6.35 -7.28 -10.24
C GLN A 42 -5.09 -8.12 -10.37
N ARG A 43 -4.06 -7.82 -9.55
CA ARG A 43 -2.78 -8.53 -9.60
C ARG A 43 -2.87 -9.95 -9.04
N GLY A 44 -3.73 -10.17 -8.05
CA GLY A 44 -3.78 -11.42 -7.29
C GLY A 44 -2.57 -11.60 -6.38
N VAL A 45 -2.49 -12.78 -5.76
CA VAL A 45 -1.41 -13.14 -4.82
C VAL A 45 -0.15 -13.51 -5.59
N ALA A 46 0.98 -12.86 -5.28
CA ALA A 46 2.28 -13.21 -5.82
C ALA A 46 3.15 -13.91 -4.76
N ASP A 47 3.96 -14.89 -5.17
CA ASP A 47 4.88 -15.64 -4.30
C ASP A 47 5.94 -14.79 -3.59
N ILE A 48 6.12 -13.53 -4.01
CA ILE A 48 7.07 -12.58 -3.42
C ILE A 48 6.44 -11.66 -2.37
N ASP A 49 5.15 -11.80 -2.12
CA ASP A 49 4.42 -10.96 -1.20
C ASP A 49 4.67 -11.38 0.25
N ILE A 50 4.78 -10.40 1.14
CA ILE A 50 4.81 -10.60 2.59
C ILE A 50 3.52 -10.00 3.17
N PRO A 51 3.11 -10.38 4.39
CA PRO A 51 1.95 -9.76 5.03
C PRO A 51 2.13 -8.24 5.15
N VAL A 52 1.20 -7.46 4.59
CA VAL A 52 1.19 -6.00 4.65
C VAL A 52 -0.18 -5.50 5.10
N LEU A 53 -0.19 -4.60 6.08
CA LEU A 53 -1.35 -3.79 6.44
C LEU A 53 -1.31 -2.48 5.64
N ILE A 54 -2.34 -2.24 4.83
CA ILE A 54 -2.55 -0.93 4.18
C ILE A 54 -3.55 -0.15 5.02
N LEU A 55 -3.14 1.02 5.50
CA LEU A 55 -3.93 1.90 6.37
C LEU A 55 -4.28 3.19 5.63
N GLY A 56 -5.56 3.30 5.22
CA GLY A 56 -6.13 4.51 4.68
C GLY A 56 -6.36 5.58 5.75
N ILE A 57 -5.89 6.81 5.52
CA ILE A 57 -6.06 7.96 6.42
C ILE A 57 -6.81 9.12 5.74
N ASP A 58 -7.54 9.89 6.54
CA ASP A 58 -8.19 11.15 6.17
C ASP A 58 -7.88 12.22 7.24
N LYS A 59 -8.22 13.48 6.94
CA LYS A 59 -8.04 14.63 7.83
C LYS A 59 -9.16 14.80 8.85
#